data_AF-A0A7X8HQA6-F1
#
_entry.id   AF-A0A7X8HQA6-F1
#
_cell.length_a   1.000
_cell.length_b   1.000
_cell.length_c   1.000
_cell.angle_alpha   90.00
_cell.angle_beta   90.00
_cell.angle_gamma   90.00
#
_symmetry.space_group_name_H-M   'P 1'
#
loop_
_entity.id
_entity.type
_entity.pdbx_description
1 polymer ?
#
loop_
_entity_poly.entity_id
_entity_poly.type
_entity_poly.pdbx_seq_one_letter_code
_entity_poly.pdbx_strand_id
1 'polypeptide(L)'
;MNTRGFFLIEVLMGLFLIGLITVSCLPILGTASHQLRLAKDKMDMIFMAESIIERIKSFDYPPNGDDVYIYDMRLADLIETFKEEDPVEVQLPLDAKSSSPRYLCIIYKENMDGALWKIRVEISLPKEANKITDVEIMANMPIPEEDQE
;
A
#
# COMPACT_ATOMS: atom_id res chain seq x y z
N MET A 1 -23.07 50.89 38.91
CA MET A 1 -22.86 49.48 39.32
C MET A 1 -23.71 48.55 38.45
N ASN A 2 -23.54 48.58 37.11
CA ASN A 2 -24.45 47.89 36.16
C ASN A 2 -23.72 47.11 35.03
N THR A 3 -22.40 46.96 35.10
CA THR A 3 -21.58 46.34 34.04
C THR A 3 -21.27 44.85 34.27
N ARG A 4 -21.44 44.35 35.51
CA ARG A 4 -21.12 42.95 35.87
C ARG A 4 -22.11 41.94 35.30
N GLY A 5 -23.39 42.30 35.14
CA GLY A 5 -24.40 41.42 34.54
C GLY A 5 -24.20 41.22 33.03
N PHE A 6 -23.74 42.26 32.34
CA PHE A 6 -23.46 42.20 30.90
C PHE A 6 -22.28 41.26 30.58
N PHE A 7 -21.22 41.31 31.41
CA PHE A 7 -20.07 40.42 31.27
C PHE A 7 -20.43 38.94 31.43
N LEU A 8 -21.34 38.60 32.36
CA LEU A 8 -21.78 37.22 32.56
C LEU A 8 -22.52 36.69 31.32
N ILE A 9 -23.38 37.51 30.73
CA ILE A 9 -24.14 37.15 29.52
C ILE A 9 -23.19 36.95 28.34
N GLU A 10 -22.20 37.82 28.18
CA GLU A 10 -21.18 37.72 27.14
C GLU A 10 -20.36 36.43 27.26
N VAL A 11 -19.91 36.09 28.47
CA VAL A 11 -19.20 34.82 28.74
C VAL A 11 -20.08 33.61 28.46
N LEU A 12 -21.36 33.66 28.85
CA LEU A 12 -22.29 32.54 28.66
C LEU A 12 -22.63 32.30 27.18
N MET A 13 -22.79 33.39 26.40
CA MET A 13 -22.94 33.33 24.95
C MET A 13 -21.67 32.79 24.26
N GLY A 14 -20.49 33.22 24.71
CA GLY A 14 -19.21 32.70 24.21
C GLY A 14 -19.06 31.19 24.46
N LEU A 15 -19.35 30.72 25.68
CA LEU A 15 -19.32 29.30 26.03
C LEU A 15 -20.34 28.48 25.22
N PHE A 16 -21.54 29.01 25.01
CA PHE A 16 -22.57 28.37 24.19
C PHE A 16 -22.10 28.18 22.73
N LEU A 17 -21.50 29.22 22.13
CA LEU A 17 -20.96 29.14 20.78
C LEU A 17 -19.78 28.17 20.68
N ILE A 18 -18.86 28.19 21.64
CA ILE A 18 -17.75 27.21 21.69
C ILE A 18 -18.31 25.78 21.81
N GLY A 19 -19.33 25.57 22.63
CA GLY A 19 -20.02 24.28 22.75
C GLY A 19 -20.61 23.82 21.42
N LEU A 20 -21.28 24.70 20.68
CA LEU A 20 -21.83 24.38 19.36
C LEU A 20 -20.75 24.06 18.33
N ILE A 21 -19.68 24.85 18.28
CA ILE A 21 -18.55 24.64 17.35
C ILE A 21 -17.85 23.32 17.68
N THR A 22 -17.58 23.03 18.95
CA THR A 22 -16.89 21.80 19.34
C THR A 22 -17.73 20.56 19.03
N VAL A 23 -19.02 20.56 19.34
CA VAL A 23 -19.91 19.41 19.08
C VAL A 23 -20.16 19.19 17.59
N SER A 24 -20.15 20.25 16.77
CA SER A 24 -20.36 20.11 15.32
C SER A 24 -19.05 19.82 14.57
N CYS A 25 -17.98 20.60 14.82
CA CYS A 25 -16.75 20.52 14.04
C CYS A 25 -15.84 19.34 14.43
N LEU A 26 -15.71 18.99 15.72
CA LEU A 26 -14.81 17.89 16.12
C LEU A 26 -15.18 16.54 15.50
N PRO A 27 -16.46 16.12 15.46
CA PRO A 27 -16.85 14.88 14.78
C PRO A 27 -16.58 14.92 13.28
N ILE A 28 -16.78 16.07 12.62
CA ILE A 28 -16.51 16.24 11.19
C ILE A 28 -15.01 16.10 10.92
N LEU A 29 -14.16 16.78 11.70
CA LEU A 29 -12.70 16.66 11.56
C LEU A 29 -12.23 15.23 11.84
N GLY A 30 -12.79 14.57 12.85
CA GLY A 30 -12.45 13.19 13.20
C GLY A 30 -12.77 12.22 12.06
N THR A 31 -13.96 12.32 11.47
CA THR A 31 -14.34 11.46 10.34
C THR A 31 -13.54 11.78 9.08
N ALA A 32 -13.32 13.06 8.77
CA ALA A 32 -12.50 13.47 7.63
C ALA A 32 -11.05 12.98 7.75
N SER A 33 -10.43 13.12 8.94
CA SER A 33 -9.08 12.62 9.21
C SER A 33 -9.00 11.10 9.06
N HIS A 34 -10.00 10.36 9.54
CA HIS A 34 -10.06 8.92 9.37
C HIS A 34 -10.13 8.53 7.89
N GLN A 35 -10.98 9.19 7.10
CA GLN A 35 -11.12 8.91 5.67
C GLN A 35 -9.85 9.27 4.88
N LEU A 36 -9.19 10.39 5.20
CA LEU A 36 -7.91 10.75 4.61
C LEU A 36 -6.83 9.70 4.88
N ARG A 37 -6.81 9.14 6.09
CA ARG A 37 -5.88 8.05 6.43
C ARG A 37 -6.13 6.81 5.57
N LEU A 38 -7.40 6.39 5.44
CA LEU A 38 -7.76 5.24 4.61
C LEU A 38 -7.42 5.46 3.12
N ALA A 39 -7.66 6.68 2.61
CA ALA A 39 -7.31 7.04 1.24
C ALA A 39 -5.79 7.02 1.01
N LYS A 40 -5.02 7.53 1.98
CA LYS A 40 -3.56 7.47 1.95
C LYS A 40 -3.07 6.02 1.96
N ASP A 41 -3.57 5.18 2.87
CA ASP A 41 -3.17 3.78 2.96
C ASP A 41 -3.46 3.02 1.64
N LYS A 42 -4.62 3.29 1.00
CA LYS A 42 -4.95 2.72 -0.32
C LYS A 42 -4.02 3.22 -1.42
N MET A 43 -3.65 4.51 -1.41
CA MET A 43 -2.71 5.07 -2.38
C MET A 43 -1.31 4.50 -2.20
N ASP A 44 -0.85 4.32 -0.95
CA ASP A 44 0.42 3.66 -0.62
C ASP A 44 0.43 2.22 -1.18
N MET A 45 -0.68 1.47 -1.04
CA MET A 45 -0.83 0.11 -1.59
C MET A 45 -0.78 0.07 -3.12
N ILE A 46 -1.49 0.98 -3.80
CA ILE A 46 -1.45 1.10 -5.28
C ILE A 46 -0.03 1.38 -5.75
N PHE A 47 0.62 2.39 -5.18
CA PHE A 47 1.97 2.78 -5.55
C PHE A 47 2.96 1.63 -5.35
N MET A 48 2.79 0.85 -4.28
CA MET A 48 3.62 -0.32 -4.03
C MET A 48 3.41 -1.42 -5.07
N ALA A 49 2.16 -1.75 -5.38
CA ALA A 49 1.85 -2.73 -6.41
C ALA A 49 2.38 -2.32 -7.80
N GLU A 50 2.21 -1.05 -8.18
CA GLU A 50 2.76 -0.49 -9.43
C GLU A 50 4.28 -0.56 -9.43
N SER A 51 4.94 -0.14 -8.36
CA SER A 51 6.40 -0.16 -8.27
C SER A 51 6.97 -1.59 -8.37
N ILE A 52 6.29 -2.59 -7.80
CA ILE A 52 6.69 -3.99 -7.91
C ILE A 52 6.58 -4.46 -9.37
N ILE A 53 5.44 -4.20 -10.03
CA ILE A 53 5.26 -4.54 -11.45
C ILE A 53 6.30 -3.85 -12.32
N GLU A 54 6.57 -2.57 -12.08
CA GLU A 54 7.57 -1.81 -12.83
C GLU A 54 8.98 -2.38 -12.63
N ARG A 55 9.35 -2.76 -11.41
CA ARG A 55 10.65 -3.40 -11.13
C ARG A 55 10.78 -4.74 -11.84
N ILE A 56 9.75 -5.58 -11.81
CA ILE A 56 9.74 -6.86 -12.53
C ILE A 56 9.84 -6.62 -14.04
N LYS A 57 9.10 -5.65 -14.57
CA LYS A 57 9.09 -5.32 -16.01
C LYS A 57 10.39 -4.71 -16.50
N SER A 58 11.04 -3.90 -15.68
CA SER A 58 12.33 -3.25 -15.99
C SER A 58 13.52 -4.09 -15.58
N PHE A 59 13.29 -5.34 -15.14
CA PHE A 59 14.35 -6.23 -14.77
C PHE A 59 15.24 -6.50 -15.97
N ASP A 60 16.53 -6.28 -15.74
CA ASP A 60 17.62 -6.61 -16.63
C ASP A 60 18.69 -7.28 -15.77
N TYR A 61 19.38 -8.27 -16.32
CA TYR A 61 20.36 -9.05 -15.58
C TYR A 61 21.57 -8.16 -15.26
N PRO A 62 21.80 -7.79 -13.98
CA PRO A 62 22.80 -6.80 -13.67
C PRO A 62 24.20 -7.39 -13.92
N PRO A 63 25.06 -6.73 -14.73
CA PRO A 63 26.38 -7.26 -15.06
C PRO A 63 27.30 -7.41 -13.84
N ASN A 64 27.00 -6.69 -12.75
CA ASN A 64 27.79 -6.68 -11.52
C ASN A 64 27.03 -7.20 -10.28
N GLY A 65 25.86 -7.83 -10.46
CA GLY A 65 25.11 -8.39 -9.34
C GLY A 65 24.49 -7.34 -8.40
N ASP A 66 24.10 -6.18 -8.91
CA ASP A 66 23.38 -5.18 -8.10
C ASP A 66 22.10 -5.79 -7.52
N ASP A 67 22.04 -5.83 -6.19
CA ASP A 67 20.95 -6.47 -5.46
C ASP A 67 19.72 -5.55 -5.38
N VAL A 68 18.86 -5.60 -6.40
CA VAL A 68 17.51 -5.02 -6.31
C VAL A 68 16.62 -5.97 -5.51
N TYR A 69 15.99 -5.48 -4.46
CA TYR A 69 15.09 -6.27 -3.62
C TYR A 69 13.62 -5.85 -3.80
N ILE A 70 12.72 -6.82 -3.69
CA ILE A 70 11.31 -6.62 -3.37
C ILE A 70 11.10 -7.19 -1.98
N TYR A 71 10.81 -6.32 -1.01
CA TYR A 71 10.81 -6.68 0.42
C TYR A 71 12.14 -7.32 0.85
N ASP A 72 12.11 -8.61 1.20
CA ASP A 72 13.23 -9.43 1.67
C ASP A 72 13.71 -10.45 0.63
N MET A 73 13.16 -10.42 -0.59
CA MET A 73 13.56 -11.29 -1.70
C MET A 73 14.31 -10.49 -2.78
N ARG A 74 15.43 -11.04 -3.28
CA ARG A 74 16.14 -10.45 -4.43
C ARG A 74 15.26 -10.60 -5.67
N LEU A 75 15.24 -9.55 -6.49
CA LEU A 75 14.47 -9.55 -7.73
C LEU A 75 14.96 -10.64 -8.69
N ALA A 76 16.28 -10.87 -8.77
CA ALA A 76 16.83 -11.97 -9.57
C ALA A 76 16.28 -13.33 -9.13
N ASP A 77 16.34 -13.65 -7.84
CA ASP A 77 15.81 -14.90 -7.27
C ASP A 77 14.29 -15.04 -7.55
N LEU A 78 13.53 -13.93 -7.52
CA LEU A 78 12.10 -13.92 -7.87
C LEU A 78 11.87 -14.26 -9.34
N ILE A 79 12.66 -13.67 -10.25
CA ILE A 79 12.56 -13.92 -11.69
C ILE A 79 12.99 -15.35 -12.04
N GLU A 80 14.03 -15.87 -11.39
CA GLU A 80 14.43 -17.28 -11.51
C GLU A 80 13.30 -18.22 -11.08
N THR A 81 12.68 -17.95 -9.93
CA THR A 81 11.49 -18.69 -9.45
C THR A 81 10.36 -18.65 -10.49
N PHE A 82 10.14 -17.50 -11.14
CA PHE A 82 9.13 -17.36 -12.20
C PHE A 82 9.46 -18.08 -13.51
N LYS A 83 10.76 -18.28 -13.81
CA LYS A 83 11.21 -19.05 -14.97
C LYS A 83 11.07 -20.57 -14.73
N GLU A 84 11.37 -21.03 -13.52
CA GLU A 84 11.35 -22.45 -13.15
C GLU A 84 9.94 -23.00 -12.94
N GLU A 85 9.05 -22.21 -12.33
CA GLU A 85 7.71 -22.63 -11.96
C GLU A 85 6.61 -21.94 -12.78
N ASP A 86 5.58 -22.70 -13.15
CA ASP A 86 4.43 -22.19 -13.88
C ASP A 86 3.15 -23.03 -13.62
N PRO A 87 2.09 -22.45 -13.00
CA PRO A 87 2.02 -21.13 -12.37
C PRO A 87 2.75 -21.08 -11.01
N VAL A 88 3.09 -19.89 -10.54
CA VAL A 88 3.77 -19.70 -9.25
C VAL A 88 3.20 -18.52 -8.46
N GLU A 89 3.16 -18.68 -7.15
CA GLU A 89 2.70 -17.67 -6.19
C GLU A 89 3.79 -17.45 -5.14
N VAL A 90 4.22 -16.20 -4.97
CA VAL A 90 5.22 -15.81 -3.98
C VAL A 90 4.61 -14.80 -3.01
N GLN A 91 4.64 -15.12 -1.73
CA GLN A 91 4.15 -14.25 -0.66
C GLN A 91 5.33 -13.56 0.03
N LEU A 92 5.27 -12.24 0.12
CA LEU A 92 6.27 -11.36 0.70
C LEU A 92 5.65 -10.47 1.80
N PRO A 93 6.41 -10.14 2.87
CA PRO A 93 7.75 -10.65 3.16
C PRO A 93 7.74 -12.15 3.52
N LEU A 94 8.85 -12.83 3.22
CA LEU A 94 9.03 -14.27 3.46
C LEU A 94 8.98 -14.60 4.96
N ASP A 95 9.50 -13.70 5.81
CA ASP A 95 9.43 -13.85 7.25
C ASP A 95 8.40 -12.91 7.89
N ALA A 96 7.18 -13.41 8.04
CA ALA A 96 6.11 -12.71 8.75
C ALA A 96 6.35 -12.55 10.28
N LYS A 97 7.44 -13.10 10.86
CA LYS A 97 7.70 -13.09 12.31
C LYS A 97 8.76 -12.09 12.76
N SER A 98 9.68 -11.63 11.90
CA SER A 98 10.81 -10.77 12.31
C SER A 98 10.49 -9.27 12.32
N SER A 99 9.45 -8.84 11.62
CA SER A 99 8.88 -7.50 11.73
C SER A 99 7.39 -7.62 11.45
N SER A 100 6.53 -6.83 12.11
CA SER A 100 5.12 -6.76 11.72
C SER A 100 5.04 -5.96 10.42
N PRO A 101 4.94 -6.58 9.24
CA PRO A 101 5.00 -5.83 8.01
C PRO A 101 3.73 -4.98 7.91
N ARG A 102 3.87 -3.74 7.43
CA ARG A 102 2.72 -2.84 7.27
C ARG A 102 1.72 -3.38 6.24
N TYR A 103 2.22 -4.09 5.23
CA TYR A 103 1.44 -4.71 4.16
C TYR A 103 1.96 -6.12 3.87
N LEU A 104 1.06 -6.98 3.42
CA LEU A 104 1.37 -8.27 2.82
C LEU A 104 1.30 -8.13 1.30
N CYS A 105 2.22 -8.76 0.59
CA CYS A 105 2.31 -8.73 -0.86
C CYS A 105 2.27 -10.15 -1.39
N ILE A 106 1.35 -10.44 -2.32
CA ILE A 106 1.27 -11.71 -3.02
C ILE A 106 1.54 -11.42 -4.50
N ILE A 107 2.55 -12.05 -5.05
CA ILE A 107 2.90 -11.95 -6.47
C ILE A 107 2.60 -13.29 -7.11
N TYR A 108 1.66 -13.31 -8.04
CA TYR A 108 1.30 -14.47 -8.82
C TYR A 108 1.77 -14.30 -10.27
N LYS A 109 2.34 -15.36 -10.84
CA LYS A 109 2.77 -15.43 -12.23
C LYS A 109 2.13 -16.63 -12.91
N GLU A 110 1.67 -16.41 -14.13
CA GLU A 110 1.27 -17.46 -15.08
C GLU A 110 1.83 -17.15 -16.48
N ASN A 111 2.21 -18.17 -17.22
CA ASN A 111 2.65 -18.04 -18.60
C ASN A 111 1.44 -17.97 -19.55
N MET A 112 1.42 -16.94 -20.38
CA MET A 112 0.45 -16.76 -21.46
C MET A 112 1.12 -17.09 -22.80
N ASP A 113 0.66 -18.16 -23.42
CA ASP A 113 1.03 -18.58 -24.78
C ASP A 113 2.55 -18.75 -25.01
N GLY A 114 3.33 -18.96 -23.94
CA GLY A 114 4.77 -19.27 -24.00
C GLY A 114 5.70 -18.08 -24.27
N ALA A 115 5.16 -16.89 -24.55
CA ALA A 115 5.93 -15.69 -24.89
C ALA A 115 5.72 -14.52 -23.92
N LEU A 116 4.67 -14.55 -23.11
CA LEU A 116 4.30 -13.48 -22.18
C LEU A 116 4.07 -14.05 -20.79
N TRP A 117 4.47 -13.30 -19.78
CA TRP A 117 4.01 -13.52 -18.42
C TRP A 117 2.83 -12.63 -18.12
N LYS A 118 1.84 -13.20 -17.44
CA LYS A 118 0.80 -12.46 -16.74
C LYS A 118 1.13 -12.46 -15.27
N ILE A 119 1.48 -11.28 -14.77
CA ILE A 119 1.83 -11.04 -13.38
C ILE A 119 0.64 -10.35 -12.70
N ARG A 120 0.26 -10.86 -11.54
CA ARG A 120 -0.72 -10.26 -10.65
C ARG A 120 -0.03 -9.95 -9.33
N VAL A 121 -0.12 -8.70 -8.88
CA VAL A 121 0.37 -8.27 -7.57
C VAL A 121 -0.83 -7.87 -6.73
N GLU A 122 -0.97 -8.51 -5.58
CA GLU A 122 -1.98 -8.21 -4.58
C GLU A 122 -1.31 -7.66 -3.31
N ILE A 123 -1.75 -6.49 -2.88
CA ILE A 123 -1.31 -5.87 -1.62
C ILE A 123 -2.48 -5.80 -0.66
N SER A 124 -2.31 -6.43 0.50
CA SER A 124 -3.32 -6.50 1.57
C SER A 124 -2.76 -6.05 2.92
N LEU A 125 -3.67 -5.69 3.83
CA LEU A 125 -3.30 -5.38 5.22
C LEU A 125 -3.32 -6.66 6.06
N PRO A 126 -2.41 -6.81 7.04
CA PRO A 126 -2.47 -7.94 7.96
C PRO A 126 -3.76 -7.89 8.78
N LYS A 127 -4.70 -8.81 8.50
CA LYS A 127 -5.92 -9.32 9.19
C LYS A 127 -6.76 -8.48 10.18
N GLU A 128 -6.35 -7.28 10.61
CA GLU A 128 -7.08 -6.44 11.58
C GLU A 128 -7.67 -5.15 10.97
N ALA A 129 -7.31 -4.80 9.74
CA ALA A 129 -7.75 -3.55 9.09
C ALA A 129 -8.90 -3.78 8.09
N ASN A 130 -10.03 -4.35 8.56
CA ASN A 130 -11.23 -4.71 7.78
C ASN A 130 -11.97 -3.56 7.03
N LYS A 131 -11.36 -2.40 6.82
CA LYS A 131 -11.99 -1.24 6.17
C LYS A 131 -11.40 -0.86 4.82
N ILE A 132 -10.24 -1.37 4.45
CA ILE A 132 -9.61 -1.07 3.16
C ILE A 132 -9.70 -2.33 2.31
N THR A 133 -10.24 -2.18 1.10
CA THR A 133 -10.24 -3.25 0.09
C THR A 133 -8.82 -3.46 -0.40
N ASP A 134 -8.42 -4.72 -0.50
CA ASP A 134 -7.13 -5.12 -1.06
C ASP A 134 -6.95 -4.54 -2.47
N VAL A 135 -5.70 -4.27 -2.83
CA VAL A 135 -5.35 -3.74 -4.14
C VAL A 135 -4.75 -4.85 -4.97
N GLU A 136 -5.39 -5.13 -6.11
CA GLU A 136 -4.89 -6.05 -7.13
C GLU A 136 -4.53 -5.24 -8.38
N ILE A 137 -3.31 -5.41 -8.88
CA ILE A 137 -2.87 -4.90 -10.18
C ILE A 137 -2.37 -6.07 -11.01
N MET A 138 -2.77 -6.10 -12.29
CA MET A 138 -2.34 -7.10 -13.26
C MET A 138 -1.61 -6.45 -14.42
N ALA A 139 -0.55 -7.09 -14.89
CA ALA A 139 0.19 -6.68 -16.06
C ALA A 139 0.63 -7.90 -16.89
N ASN A 140 0.63 -7.71 -18.21
CA ASN A 140 1.21 -8.66 -19.16
C ASN A 140 2.56 -8.10 -19.63
N MET A 141 3.60 -8.92 -19.61
CA MET A 141 4.96 -8.50 -19.96
C MET A 141 5.72 -9.62 -20.69
N PRO A 142 6.70 -9.27 -21.53
CA PRO A 142 7.59 -10.27 -22.13
C PRO A 142 8.41 -10.99 -21.04
N ILE A 143 8.85 -12.20 -21.35
CA ILE A 143 9.77 -12.96 -20.51
C ILE A 143 11.14 -12.28 -20.55
N PRO A 144 11.79 -11.98 -19.40
CA PRO A 144 13.13 -11.43 -19.38
C PRO A 144 14.13 -12.40 -20.03
N GLU A 145 14.85 -11.92 -21.04
CA GLU A 145 15.93 -12.68 -21.70
C GLU A 145 17.21 -12.57 -20.87
N GLU A 146 18.00 -13.64 -20.80
CA GLU A 146 19.38 -13.56 -20.35
C GLU A 146 20.21 -13.09 -21.55
N ASP A 147 20.90 -11.96 -21.41
CA ASP A 147 21.87 -11.54 -22.42
C ASP A 147 22.91 -12.66 -22.60
N GLN A 148 22.85 -13.32 -23.76
CA GLN A 148 23.85 -14.28 -24.18
C GLN A 148 25.07 -13.50 -24.70
N GLU A 149 26.05 -13.23 -23.83
CA GLU A 149 27.42 -12.91 -24.27
C GLU A 149 28.15 -14.16 -24.79
#